data_AF-A0A520IBA2-F1
#
_entry.id   AF-A0A520IBA2-F1
#
_cell.length_a   1.000
_cell.length_b   1.000
_cell.length_c   1.000
_cell.angle_alpha   90.00
_cell.angle_beta   90.00
_cell.angle_gamma   90.00
#
_symmetry.space_group_name_H-M   'P 1'
#
loop_
_entity.id
_entity.type
_entity.pdbx_description
1 polymer ?
#
loop_
_entity_poly.entity_id
_entity_poly.type
_entity_poly.pdbx_seq_one_letter_code
_entity_poly.pdbx_strand_id
1 'polypeptide(L)'
;MPAAFETGNLTLRPYSIVAEILYNENSQRARGVRVIDTLSGESFEYYARIIFINASTIATTGLLLNSKSSRFPQGFGNDSGALGHNLMDHHSSAGAYGTFDGLKDKYYKGRRPCGFIIPRFRNLKSGSDLGFLRGYTIQGDGERKEWQNNLTSAGFGDDFKKQLTTPGPWTVWMAAWGECLPYEENTVSLHETKRDKWGIPQIAIDFSFRENEYKMMDDAMNTSQEMLSQA
;
A
#
# COMPACT_ATOMS: atom_id res chain seq x y z
N MET A 1 20.66 -9.55 -6.17
CA MET A 1 21.87 -8.78 -5.81
C MET A 1 23.21 -9.55 -5.87
N PRO A 2 23.43 -10.64 -6.66
CA PRO A 2 24.75 -11.32 -6.70
C PRO A 2 25.93 -10.40 -7.04
N ALA A 3 25.81 -9.60 -8.11
CA ALA A 3 26.89 -8.73 -8.59
C ALA A 3 27.37 -7.68 -7.56
N ALA A 4 26.50 -7.20 -6.66
CA ALA A 4 26.90 -6.22 -5.65
C ALA A 4 27.74 -6.85 -4.54
N PHE A 5 27.44 -8.10 -4.16
CA PHE A 5 28.23 -8.85 -3.18
C PHE A 5 29.63 -9.18 -3.72
N GLU A 6 29.75 -9.49 -5.01
CA GLU A 6 31.03 -9.79 -5.67
C GLU A 6 32.03 -8.61 -5.60
N THR A 7 31.54 -7.38 -5.44
CA THR A 7 32.42 -6.21 -5.29
C THR A 7 33.18 -6.16 -3.96
N GLY A 8 32.74 -6.91 -2.94
CA GLY A 8 33.27 -6.84 -1.58
C GLY A 8 32.93 -5.56 -0.82
N ASN A 9 32.23 -4.60 -1.43
CA ASN A 9 31.87 -3.31 -0.83
C ASN A 9 30.44 -3.27 -0.25
N LEU A 10 29.69 -4.37 -0.33
CA LEU A 10 28.33 -4.48 0.19
C LEU A 10 28.30 -5.32 1.45
N THR A 11 27.79 -4.73 2.53
CA THR A 11 27.38 -5.45 3.74
C THR A 11 25.86 -5.42 3.85
N LEU A 12 25.23 -6.59 3.82
CA LEU A 12 23.81 -6.73 4.15
C LEU A 12 23.69 -7.22 5.59
N ARG A 13 22.95 -6.48 6.41
CA ARG A 13 22.70 -6.83 7.81
C ARG A 13 21.19 -6.97 8.05
N PRO A 14 20.64 -8.20 7.94
CA PRO A 14 19.24 -8.43 8.32
C PRO A 14 19.06 -8.28 9.83
N TYR A 15 17.80 -8.32 10.29
CA TYR A 15 17.47 -8.24 11.73
C TYR A 15 17.99 -6.95 12.38
N SER A 16 18.00 -5.86 11.62
CA SER A 16 18.49 -4.55 12.03
C SER A 16 17.41 -3.51 11.90
N ILE A 17 16.92 -3.01 13.03
CA ILE A 17 15.98 -1.90 13.07
C ILE A 17 16.77 -0.62 13.25
N VAL A 18 16.70 0.29 12.28
CA VAL A 18 17.22 1.64 12.45
C VAL A 18 16.27 2.41 13.37
N ALA A 19 16.74 2.77 14.56
CA ALA A 19 15.94 3.44 15.58
C ALA A 19 16.04 4.96 15.52
N GLU A 20 17.19 5.50 15.09
CA GLU A 20 17.48 6.94 15.11
C GLU A 20 18.55 7.31 14.08
N ILE A 21 18.41 8.48 13.46
CA ILE A 21 19.46 9.16 12.69
C ILE A 21 20.23 10.09 13.62
N LEU A 22 21.54 9.92 13.64
CA LEU A 22 22.43 10.66 14.51
C LEU A 22 22.82 12.00 13.85
N TYR A 23 22.51 13.11 14.50
CA TYR A 23 22.91 14.45 14.07
C TYR A 23 24.23 14.89 14.72
N ASN A 24 25.07 15.62 13.97
CA ASN A 24 26.29 16.24 14.47
C ASN A 24 26.13 17.76 14.47
N GLU A 25 26.13 18.36 15.65
CA GLU A 25 25.97 19.82 15.84
C GLU A 25 27.13 20.64 15.25
N ASN A 26 28.36 20.13 15.28
CA ASN A 26 29.53 20.86 14.78
C ASN A 26 29.54 20.93 13.26
N SER A 27 29.31 19.79 12.59
CA SER A 27 29.27 19.74 11.12
C SER A 27 27.91 20.08 10.54
N GLN A 28 26.90 20.24 11.39
CA GLN A 28 25.49 20.47 11.04
C GLN A 28 24.93 19.47 10.03
N ARG A 29 25.24 18.18 10.22
CA ARG A 29 24.91 17.10 9.27
C ARG A 29 24.57 15.81 10.00
N ALA A 30 23.83 14.92 9.33
CA ALA A 30 23.72 13.54 9.77
C ALA A 30 25.12 12.89 9.76
N ARG A 31 25.44 12.11 10.79
CA ARG A 31 26.73 11.41 10.92
C ARG A 31 26.61 9.89 10.89
N GLY A 32 25.41 9.36 11.10
CA GLY A 32 25.19 7.92 11.21
C GLY A 32 23.78 7.56 11.63
N VAL A 33 23.60 6.30 11.99
CA VAL A 33 22.34 5.74 12.50
C VAL A 33 22.58 4.88 13.73
N ARG A 34 21.65 4.90 14.68
CA ARG A 34 21.56 3.90 15.75
C ARG A 34 20.67 2.75 15.29
N VAL A 35 21.18 1.54 15.43
CA VAL A 35 20.55 0.29 15.00
C VAL A 35 20.36 -0.62 16.21
N ILE A 36 19.19 -1.24 16.31
CA ILE A 36 18.89 -2.30 17.27
C ILE A 36 18.92 -3.64 16.54
N ASP A 37 19.73 -4.58 17.04
CA ASP A 37 19.70 -5.95 16.56
C ASP A 37 18.48 -6.69 17.12
N THR A 38 17.64 -7.24 16.25
CA THR A 38 16.38 -7.85 16.68
C THR A 38 16.52 -9.27 17.24
N LEU A 39 17.72 -9.83 17.25
CA LEU A 39 18.02 -11.15 17.84
C LEU A 39 18.65 -10.98 19.22
N SER A 40 19.65 -10.11 19.36
CA SER A 40 20.33 -9.86 20.65
C SER A 40 19.68 -8.76 21.48
N GLY A 41 18.97 -7.82 20.86
CA GLY A 41 18.45 -6.62 21.50
C GLY A 41 19.50 -5.51 21.71
N GLU A 42 20.74 -5.75 21.31
CA GLU A 42 21.83 -4.77 21.47
C GLU A 42 21.71 -3.60 20.49
N SER A 43 22.19 -2.44 20.93
CA SER A 43 22.23 -1.21 20.12
C SER A 43 23.64 -0.93 19.61
N PHE A 44 23.74 -0.54 18.33
CA PHE A 44 24.97 -0.21 17.65
C PHE A 44 24.84 1.13 16.93
N GLU A 45 25.93 1.88 16.82
CA GLU A 45 25.99 3.06 15.96
C GLU A 45 26.82 2.76 14.71
N TYR A 46 26.28 3.10 13.54
CA TYR A 46 26.98 3.02 12.26
C TYR A 46 27.14 4.43 11.69
N TYR A 47 28.37 4.80 11.38
CA TYR A 47 28.68 6.12 10.83
C TYR A 47 28.86 6.06 9.31
N ALA A 48 28.37 7.09 8.62
CA ALA A 48 28.45 7.18 7.18
C ALA A 48 28.54 8.64 6.73
N ARG A 49 29.20 8.85 5.59
CA ARG A 49 29.30 10.18 4.96
C ARG A 49 28.00 10.62 4.29
N ILE A 50 27.21 9.64 3.82
CA ILE A 50 25.94 9.82 3.12
C ILE A 50 25.00 8.72 3.63
N ILE A 51 23.74 9.09 3.90
CA ILE A 51 22.71 8.18 4.39
C ILE A 51 21.53 8.27 3.43
N PHE A 52 21.10 7.12 2.91
CA PHE A 52 19.87 6.98 2.14
C PHE A 52 18.83 6.30 3.02
N ILE A 53 17.65 6.90 3.16
CA ILE A 53 16.54 6.33 3.93
C ILE A 53 15.54 5.73 2.94
N ASN A 54 15.44 4.41 2.94
CA ASN A 54 14.59 3.65 2.03
C ASN A 54 13.66 2.70 2.80
N ALA A 55 13.09 3.16 3.91
CA ALA A 55 12.29 2.34 4.82
C ALA A 55 10.80 2.22 4.39
N SER A 56 10.45 2.60 3.16
CA SER A 56 9.07 2.85 2.71
C SER A 56 8.42 4.06 3.39
N THR A 57 7.25 4.48 2.94
CA THR A 57 6.58 5.75 3.32
C THR A 57 6.41 5.89 4.83
N ILE A 58 5.71 4.95 5.47
CA ILE A 58 5.31 5.07 6.89
C ILE A 58 6.53 4.97 7.82
N ALA A 59 7.41 3.99 7.61
CA ALA A 59 8.55 3.81 8.51
C ALA A 59 9.66 4.86 8.29
N THR A 60 9.81 5.41 7.07
CA THR A 60 10.69 6.57 6.83
C THR A 60 10.22 7.78 7.63
N THR A 61 8.92 8.09 7.56
CA THR A 61 8.32 9.18 8.34
C THR A 61 8.47 8.95 9.83
N GLY A 62 8.16 7.74 10.32
CA GLY A 62 8.35 7.39 11.74
C GLY A 62 9.80 7.53 12.21
N LEU A 63 10.77 7.05 11.42
CA LEU A 63 12.19 7.20 11.72
C LEU A 63 12.62 8.67 11.80
N LEU A 64 12.22 9.48 10.83
CA LEU A 64 12.55 10.92 10.81
C LEU A 64 11.93 11.63 12.02
N LEU A 65 10.66 11.37 12.35
CA LEU A 65 9.98 11.92 13.52
C LEU A 65 10.64 11.51 14.84
N ASN A 66 11.13 10.26 14.91
CA ASN A 66 11.79 9.72 16.10
C ASN A 66 13.20 10.27 16.28
N SER A 67 13.83 10.72 15.19
CA SER A 67 15.20 11.23 15.17
C SER A 67 15.24 12.70 15.58
N LYS A 68 15.29 12.96 16.89
CA LYS A 68 15.27 14.31 17.45
C LYS A 68 16.66 14.79 17.88
N SER A 69 16.87 16.09 17.77
CA SER A 69 18.09 16.76 18.27
C SER A 69 17.75 18.19 18.72
N SER A 70 18.73 18.91 19.29
CA SER A 70 18.58 20.35 19.57
C SER A 70 18.19 21.15 18.31
N ARG A 71 18.76 20.81 17.16
CA ARG A 71 18.41 21.43 15.87
C ARG A 71 17.03 20.99 15.35
N PHE A 72 16.64 19.74 15.63
CA PHE A 72 15.42 19.11 15.09
C PHE A 72 14.52 18.58 16.21
N PRO A 73 13.90 19.45 17.03
CA PRO A 73 13.11 19.01 18.18
C PRO A 73 11.82 18.26 17.78
N GLN A 74 11.33 18.50 16.56
CA GLN A 74 10.11 17.88 16.01
C GLN A 74 10.40 16.82 14.94
N GLY A 75 11.61 16.26 14.93
CA GLY A 75 12.02 15.24 13.97
C GLY A 75 13.00 15.76 12.92
N PHE A 76 13.89 14.88 12.46
CA PHE A 76 15.03 15.20 11.62
C PHE A 76 14.59 15.82 10.30
N GLY A 77 15.03 17.06 10.03
CA GLY A 77 14.66 17.79 8.81
C GLY A 77 13.23 18.33 8.80
N ASN A 78 12.48 18.27 9.91
CA ASN A 78 11.09 18.75 9.98
C ASN A 78 10.97 20.27 10.18
N ASP A 79 11.73 21.06 9.44
CA ASP A 79 11.72 22.53 9.58
C ASP A 79 10.46 23.17 8.99
N SER A 80 9.86 22.52 7.99
CA SER A 80 8.62 22.99 7.36
C SER A 80 7.37 22.63 8.17
N GLY A 81 7.49 21.73 9.16
CA GLY A 81 6.34 21.12 9.83
C GLY A 81 5.58 20.10 8.97
N ALA A 82 5.99 19.87 7.71
CA ALA A 82 5.25 19.00 6.80
C ALA A 82 5.54 17.49 6.98
N LEU A 83 6.59 17.12 7.73
CA LEU A 83 6.90 15.72 7.98
C LEU A 83 5.77 15.09 8.79
N GLY A 84 5.22 14.00 8.29
CA GLY A 84 4.08 13.35 8.93
C GLY A 84 2.73 13.82 8.43
N HIS A 85 2.66 14.75 7.48
CA HIS A 85 1.40 15.24 6.91
C HIS A 85 1.22 14.81 5.45
N ASN A 86 0.02 15.03 4.90
CA ASN A 86 -0.28 14.77 3.49
C ASN A 86 -0.16 13.29 3.13
N LEU A 87 -0.45 12.39 4.08
CA LEU A 87 -0.52 10.97 3.76
C LEU A 87 -1.61 10.75 2.72
N MET A 88 -1.25 10.08 1.64
CA MET A 88 -2.14 9.69 0.56
C MET A 88 -2.06 8.17 0.40
N ASP A 89 -3.21 7.56 0.12
CA ASP A 89 -3.30 6.20 -0.38
C ASP A 89 -4.40 6.15 -1.45
N HIS A 90 -4.35 5.16 -2.33
CA HIS A 90 -5.41 5.01 -3.32
C HIS A 90 -6.70 4.61 -2.63
N HIS A 91 -7.78 5.30 -2.97
CA HIS A 91 -9.09 4.73 -2.72
C HIS A 91 -9.25 3.46 -3.59
N SER A 92 -9.73 2.35 -3.03
CA SER A 92 -9.69 1.05 -3.71
C SER A 92 -10.96 0.19 -3.57
N SER A 93 -12.03 0.77 -3.04
CA SER A 93 -13.24 0.02 -2.64
C SER A 93 -14.46 0.23 -3.54
N ALA A 94 -14.30 0.87 -4.70
CA ALA A 94 -15.39 1.18 -5.62
C ALA A 94 -15.25 0.41 -6.92
N GLY A 95 -16.28 -0.35 -7.31
CA GLY A 95 -16.18 -1.26 -8.43
C GLY A 95 -17.48 -2.00 -8.69
N ALA A 96 -17.40 -3.05 -9.50
CA ALA A 96 -18.53 -3.92 -9.78
C ALA A 96 -18.08 -5.37 -10.01
N TYR A 97 -19.03 -6.29 -9.87
CA TYR A 97 -18.85 -7.71 -10.11
C TYR A 97 -19.94 -8.22 -11.05
N GLY A 98 -19.57 -9.04 -12.02
CA GLY A 98 -20.46 -9.61 -13.03
C GLY A 98 -20.33 -11.12 -13.10
N THR A 99 -21.43 -11.79 -13.41
CA THR A 99 -21.46 -13.21 -13.75
C THR A 99 -21.85 -13.35 -15.21
N PHE A 100 -21.13 -14.19 -15.95
CA PHE A 100 -21.37 -14.43 -17.37
C PHE A 100 -22.00 -15.80 -17.59
N ASP A 101 -23.22 -15.81 -18.12
CA ASP A 101 -23.99 -17.04 -18.40
C ASP A 101 -23.63 -17.65 -19.77
N GLY A 102 -22.35 -17.98 -19.96
CA GLY A 102 -21.83 -18.56 -21.19
C GLY A 102 -20.59 -19.41 -20.94
N LEU A 103 -20.08 -20.07 -21.98
CA LEU A 103 -18.83 -20.86 -21.93
C LEU A 103 -18.80 -21.93 -20.81
N LYS A 104 -19.97 -22.48 -20.44
CA LYS A 104 -20.10 -23.48 -19.36
C LYS A 104 -19.31 -24.76 -19.65
N ASP A 105 -19.17 -25.09 -20.92
CA ASP A 105 -18.39 -26.23 -21.44
C ASP A 105 -16.87 -25.96 -21.49
N LYS A 106 -16.42 -24.72 -21.27
CA LYS A 106 -14.99 -24.34 -21.36
C LYS A 106 -14.34 -24.32 -20.00
N TYR A 107 -13.21 -25.01 -19.86
CA TYR A 107 -12.32 -24.88 -18.70
C TYR A 107 -10.97 -24.34 -19.18
N TYR A 108 -10.28 -23.53 -18.36
CA TYR A 108 -9.00 -22.97 -18.77
C TYR A 108 -7.90 -24.04 -18.69
N LYS A 109 -7.13 -24.20 -19.78
CA LYS A 109 -5.91 -25.02 -19.85
C LYS A 109 -4.86 -24.23 -20.64
N GLY A 110 -3.78 -23.83 -19.97
CA GLY A 110 -2.73 -22.99 -20.55
C GLY A 110 -3.10 -21.50 -20.68
N ARG A 111 -4.23 -21.18 -21.31
CA ARG A 111 -4.79 -19.81 -21.36
C ARG A 111 -5.97 -19.71 -20.40
N ARG A 112 -5.88 -18.78 -19.44
CA ARG A 112 -6.91 -18.42 -18.47
C ARG A 112 -7.24 -16.93 -18.62
N PRO A 113 -8.40 -16.45 -18.17
CA PRO A 113 -8.58 -15.01 -18.05
C PRO A 113 -7.51 -14.48 -17.08
N CYS A 114 -6.96 -13.33 -17.43
CA CYS A 114 -5.88 -12.68 -16.69
C CYS A 114 -6.39 -11.35 -16.13
N GLY A 115 -5.61 -10.78 -15.22
CA GLY A 115 -5.84 -9.40 -14.78
C GLY A 115 -5.73 -8.43 -15.94
N PHE A 116 -6.56 -7.39 -15.90
CA PHE A 116 -6.54 -6.27 -16.82
C PHE A 116 -6.43 -4.96 -16.07
N ILE A 117 -6.00 -3.93 -16.79
CA ILE A 117 -5.99 -2.55 -16.33
C ILE A 117 -6.63 -1.68 -17.42
N ILE A 118 -7.59 -0.86 -17.01
CA ILE A 118 -8.15 0.23 -17.80
C ILE A 118 -7.45 1.50 -17.31
N PRO A 119 -6.59 2.13 -18.14
CA PRO A 119 -5.92 3.36 -17.78
C PRO A 119 -6.93 4.48 -17.46
N ARG A 120 -6.47 5.48 -16.71
CA ARG A 120 -7.29 6.62 -16.35
C ARG A 120 -7.94 7.27 -17.58
N PHE A 121 -9.26 7.37 -17.57
CA PHE A 121 -10.06 7.98 -18.64
C PHE A 121 -10.88 9.19 -18.17
N ARG A 122 -11.01 9.41 -16.86
CA ARG A 122 -11.66 10.58 -16.26
C ARG A 122 -10.70 11.76 -16.10
N ASN A 123 -11.22 12.98 -16.27
CA ASN A 123 -10.50 14.25 -16.09
C ASN A 123 -9.15 14.35 -16.86
N LEU A 124 -9.16 13.94 -18.13
CA LEU A 124 -8.01 14.04 -19.04
C LEU A 124 -7.85 15.43 -19.67
N LYS A 125 -8.94 16.17 -19.80
CA LYS A 125 -8.98 17.52 -20.36
C LYS A 125 -9.49 18.50 -19.30
N SER A 126 -9.08 19.76 -19.41
CA SER A 126 -9.63 20.86 -18.63
C SER A 126 -11.13 21.03 -18.90
N GLY A 127 -11.93 21.31 -17.86
CA GLY A 127 -13.37 21.57 -17.98
C GLY A 127 -14.29 20.35 -17.88
N SER A 128 -13.77 19.20 -17.43
CA SER A 128 -14.60 18.04 -17.10
C SER A 128 -15.46 18.32 -15.87
N ASP A 129 -16.78 18.06 -15.96
CA ASP A 129 -17.76 18.31 -14.91
C ASP A 129 -18.23 16.99 -14.26
N LEU A 130 -17.31 16.32 -13.57
CA LEU A 130 -17.59 15.07 -12.84
C LEU A 130 -17.76 15.28 -11.33
N GLY A 131 -17.65 16.52 -10.86
CA GLY A 131 -17.77 16.86 -9.45
C GLY A 131 -16.57 16.48 -8.56
N PHE A 132 -15.50 15.90 -9.13
CA PHE A 132 -14.24 15.58 -8.45
C PHE A 132 -13.02 15.93 -9.31
N LEU A 133 -11.87 16.10 -8.66
CA LEU A 133 -10.54 16.32 -9.24
C LEU A 133 -9.83 14.97 -9.46
N ARG A 134 -8.83 14.97 -10.35
CA ARG A 134 -8.01 13.78 -10.66
C ARG A 134 -8.84 12.63 -11.23
N GLY A 135 -8.42 11.39 -11.11
CA GLY A 135 -9.21 10.27 -11.62
C GLY A 135 -8.65 8.95 -11.16
N TYR A 136 -9.22 7.89 -11.69
CA TYR A 136 -8.93 6.52 -11.28
C TYR A 136 -8.56 5.64 -12.46
N THR A 137 -7.78 4.61 -12.18
CA THR A 137 -7.63 3.44 -13.06
C THR A 137 -8.60 2.37 -12.62
N ILE A 138 -9.10 1.55 -13.55
CA ILE A 138 -9.84 0.34 -13.16
C ILE A 138 -8.90 -0.85 -13.33
N GLN A 139 -8.82 -1.72 -12.34
CA GLN A 139 -8.17 -3.01 -12.48
C GLN A 139 -9.18 -4.10 -12.13
N GLY A 140 -8.96 -5.27 -12.67
CA GLY A 140 -9.86 -6.39 -12.44
C GLY A 140 -9.31 -7.64 -13.05
N ASP A 141 -10.03 -8.72 -12.85
CA ASP A 141 -9.70 -10.01 -13.42
C ASP A 141 -10.98 -10.81 -13.66
N GLY A 142 -10.89 -11.67 -14.68
CA GLY A 142 -11.88 -12.71 -14.91
C GLY A 142 -11.41 -14.00 -14.27
N GLU A 143 -12.36 -14.75 -13.74
CA GLU A 143 -12.10 -16.10 -13.23
C GLU A 143 -13.29 -17.01 -13.49
N ARG A 144 -13.07 -18.31 -13.33
CA ARG A 144 -14.14 -19.27 -13.19
C ARG A 144 -14.22 -19.63 -11.71
N LYS A 145 -15.41 -19.59 -11.12
CA LYS A 145 -15.57 -20.00 -9.72
C LYS A 145 -15.15 -21.46 -9.54
N GLU A 146 -14.16 -21.70 -8.70
CA GLU A 146 -13.67 -23.05 -8.36
C GLU A 146 -13.96 -23.43 -6.89
N TRP A 147 -13.54 -24.63 -6.49
CA TRP A 147 -13.68 -25.19 -5.14
C TRP A 147 -13.26 -24.25 -3.99
N GLN A 148 -12.28 -23.37 -4.21
CA GLN A 148 -11.83 -22.39 -3.22
C GLN A 148 -12.95 -21.41 -2.82
N ASN A 149 -13.87 -21.14 -3.74
CA ASN A 149 -15.04 -20.29 -3.50
C ASN A 149 -16.12 -20.99 -2.64
N ASN A 150 -15.99 -22.31 -2.43
CA ASN A 150 -16.92 -23.14 -1.67
C ASN A 150 -16.26 -23.72 -0.40
N LEU A 151 -15.12 -23.16 0.05
CA LEU A 151 -14.40 -23.63 1.25
C LEU A 151 -15.23 -23.58 2.54
N THR A 152 -16.25 -22.71 2.57
CA THR A 152 -17.16 -22.54 3.71
C THR A 152 -18.44 -23.39 3.58
N SER A 153 -18.61 -24.12 2.49
CA SER A 153 -19.78 -24.99 2.30
C SER A 153 -19.70 -26.21 3.22
N ALA A 154 -20.73 -26.41 4.04
CA ALA A 154 -20.84 -27.60 4.88
C ALA A 154 -21.23 -28.82 4.03
N GLY A 155 -20.59 -29.97 4.27
CA GLY A 155 -20.92 -31.23 3.60
C GLY A 155 -19.82 -32.28 3.72
N PHE A 156 -20.13 -33.52 3.37
CA PHE A 156 -19.17 -34.63 3.24
C PHE A 156 -19.70 -35.67 2.24
N GLY A 157 -18.85 -36.63 1.85
CA GLY A 157 -19.24 -37.69 0.92
C GLY A 157 -19.21 -37.29 -0.55
N ASP A 158 -19.79 -38.12 -1.40
CA ASP A 158 -19.63 -38.03 -2.86
C ASP A 158 -20.29 -36.79 -3.45
N ASP A 159 -21.46 -36.40 -2.94
CA ASP A 159 -22.16 -35.19 -3.39
C ASP A 159 -21.37 -33.93 -3.06
N PHE A 160 -20.75 -33.86 -1.89
CA PHE A 160 -19.89 -32.74 -1.50
C PHE A 160 -18.66 -32.65 -2.39
N LYS A 161 -17.99 -33.77 -2.66
CA LYS A 161 -16.85 -33.82 -3.59
C LYS A 161 -17.26 -33.39 -5.00
N LYS A 162 -18.44 -33.82 -5.46
CA LYS A 162 -18.99 -33.43 -6.77
C LYS A 162 -19.27 -31.94 -6.84
N GLN A 163 -19.81 -31.34 -5.79
CA GLN A 163 -20.02 -29.89 -5.70
C GLN A 163 -18.70 -29.11 -5.73
N LEU A 164 -17.68 -29.55 -4.98
CA LEU A 164 -16.36 -28.90 -4.99
C LEU A 164 -15.66 -29.01 -6.34
N THR A 165 -15.79 -30.15 -7.01
CA THR A 165 -15.11 -30.43 -8.28
C THR A 165 -15.89 -29.95 -9.51
N THR A 166 -17.11 -29.45 -9.34
CA THR A 166 -17.90 -28.85 -10.42
C THR A 166 -17.63 -27.35 -10.45
N PRO A 167 -17.00 -26.82 -11.51
CA PRO A 167 -16.74 -25.39 -11.62
C PRO A 167 -18.06 -24.60 -11.71
N GLY A 168 -18.10 -23.48 -10.99
CA GLY A 168 -19.19 -22.51 -11.04
C GLY A 168 -19.17 -21.67 -12.33
N PRO A 169 -19.94 -20.58 -12.33
CA PRO A 169 -20.02 -19.70 -13.50
C PRO A 169 -18.72 -18.92 -13.71
N TRP A 170 -18.59 -18.36 -14.91
CA TRP A 170 -17.56 -17.39 -15.22
C TRP A 170 -17.93 -16.04 -14.63
N THR A 171 -16.94 -15.38 -14.06
CA THR A 171 -17.15 -14.14 -13.33
C THR A 171 -16.05 -13.16 -13.63
N VAL A 172 -16.38 -11.88 -13.55
CA VAL A 172 -15.42 -10.79 -13.70
C VAL A 172 -15.65 -9.83 -12.55
N TRP A 173 -14.57 -9.37 -11.96
CA TRP A 173 -14.61 -8.28 -11.02
C TRP A 173 -13.73 -7.16 -11.51
N MET A 174 -14.09 -5.93 -11.15
CA MET A 174 -13.22 -4.78 -11.33
C MET A 174 -13.46 -3.73 -10.22
N ALA A 175 -12.40 -3.03 -9.82
CA ALA A 175 -12.48 -1.82 -9.02
C ALA A 175 -11.62 -0.71 -9.56
N ALA A 176 -11.92 0.49 -9.08
CA ALA A 176 -11.14 1.68 -9.26
C ALA A 176 -10.09 1.86 -8.16
N TRP A 177 -8.88 2.21 -8.60
CA TRP A 177 -7.82 2.80 -7.80
C TRP A 177 -7.69 4.26 -8.19
N GLY A 178 -8.17 5.16 -7.34
CA GLY A 178 -8.17 6.59 -7.60
C GLY A 178 -7.28 7.38 -6.65
N GLU A 179 -6.83 8.54 -7.16
CA GLU A 179 -5.93 9.45 -6.45
C GLU A 179 -6.63 10.08 -5.24
N CYS A 180 -5.97 10.04 -4.09
CA CYS A 180 -6.35 10.82 -2.91
C CYS A 180 -5.60 12.14 -2.93
N LEU A 181 -6.29 13.24 -2.63
CA LEU A 181 -5.65 14.56 -2.52
C LEU A 181 -4.77 14.66 -1.26
N PRO A 182 -3.72 15.51 -1.27
CA PRO A 182 -2.83 15.68 -0.14
C PRO A 182 -3.48 16.53 0.95
N TYR A 183 -4.21 15.89 1.87
CA TYR A 183 -4.80 16.57 3.02
C TYR A 183 -3.78 16.67 4.16
N GLU A 184 -3.54 17.88 4.65
CA GLU A 184 -2.61 18.13 5.75
C GLU A 184 -3.00 17.35 7.02
N GLU A 185 -4.29 17.15 7.22
CA GLU A 185 -4.89 16.46 8.37
C GLU A 185 -4.73 14.94 8.29
N ASN A 186 -4.38 14.39 7.12
CA ASN A 186 -3.97 13.00 7.00
C ASN A 186 -2.53 12.87 7.51
N THR A 187 -2.38 12.31 8.71
CA THR A 187 -1.13 12.33 9.46
C THR A 187 -0.55 10.96 9.80
N VAL A 188 0.77 10.91 9.85
CA VAL A 188 1.59 9.86 10.44
C VAL A 188 2.37 10.52 11.58
N SER A 189 2.11 10.09 12.80
CA SER A 189 2.72 10.63 14.01
C SER A 189 3.28 9.52 14.90
N LEU A 190 3.94 9.90 15.99
CA LEU A 190 4.43 8.96 17.00
C LEU A 190 3.53 9.03 18.23
N HIS A 191 3.12 7.88 18.73
CA HIS A 191 2.34 7.79 19.95
C HIS A 191 3.14 8.32 21.15
N GLU A 192 2.53 9.17 21.96
CA GLU A 192 3.22 9.85 23.06
C GLU A 192 3.79 8.87 24.10
N THR A 193 3.00 7.89 24.52
CA THR A 193 3.35 6.94 25.59
C THR A 193 3.59 5.50 25.14
N LYS A 194 2.93 5.01 24.08
CA LYS A 194 3.09 3.62 23.63
C LYS A 194 4.41 3.43 22.90
N ARG A 195 5.09 2.34 23.25
CA ARG A 195 6.33 1.88 22.61
C ARG A 195 6.13 0.47 22.09
N ASP A 196 6.88 0.11 21.06
CA ASP A 196 7.02 -1.28 20.65
C ASP A 196 7.95 -2.04 21.61
N LYS A 197 8.19 -3.32 21.31
CA LYS A 197 9.08 -4.17 22.13
C LYS A 197 10.55 -3.74 22.12
N TRP A 198 10.93 -2.82 21.24
CA TRP A 198 12.29 -2.27 21.10
C TRP A 198 12.43 -0.88 21.74
N GLY A 199 11.37 -0.40 22.41
CA GLY A 199 11.35 0.92 23.02
C GLY A 199 11.14 2.07 22.02
N ILE A 200 10.81 1.78 20.76
CA ILE A 200 10.54 2.79 19.72
C ILE A 200 9.07 3.23 19.84
N PRO A 201 8.77 4.53 19.77
CA PRO A 201 7.39 5.01 19.70
C PRO A 201 6.58 4.33 18.60
N GLN A 202 5.39 3.84 18.98
CA GLN A 202 4.48 3.27 18.00
C GLN A 202 4.00 4.36 17.05
N ILE A 203 3.89 4.04 15.77
CA ILE A 203 3.33 4.95 14.78
C ILE A 203 1.81 5.01 14.97
N ALA A 204 1.26 6.23 14.97
CA ALA A 204 -0.16 6.50 14.93
C ALA A 204 -0.50 7.14 13.58
N ILE A 205 -1.54 6.63 12.93
CA ILE A 205 -2.01 7.13 11.63
C ILE A 205 -3.42 7.65 11.81
N ASP A 206 -3.63 8.90 11.44
CA ASP A 206 -4.96 9.50 11.27
C ASP A 206 -5.16 9.75 9.78
N PHE A 207 -6.16 9.11 9.18
CA PHE A 207 -6.36 9.15 7.74
C PHE A 207 -7.84 9.09 7.43
N SER A 208 -8.29 9.98 6.56
CA SER A 208 -9.63 9.93 5.99
C SER A 208 -9.63 10.36 4.53
N PHE A 209 -10.53 9.75 3.76
CA PHE A 209 -10.94 10.26 2.46
C PHE A 209 -11.97 11.38 2.64
N ARG A 210 -12.04 12.29 1.67
CA ARG A 210 -13.00 13.40 1.68
C ARG A 210 -13.94 13.32 0.49
N GLU A 211 -14.79 14.34 0.39
CA GLU A 211 -15.84 14.45 -0.64
C GLU A 211 -15.32 14.20 -2.06
N ASN A 212 -14.11 14.63 -2.38
CA ASN A 212 -13.48 14.40 -3.68
C ASN A 212 -13.35 12.90 -4.01
N GLU A 213 -12.79 12.11 -3.09
CA GLU A 213 -12.59 10.68 -3.28
C GLU A 213 -13.91 9.92 -3.22
N TYR A 214 -14.87 10.33 -2.37
CA TYR A 214 -16.19 9.70 -2.35
C TYR A 214 -16.95 9.89 -3.67
N LYS A 215 -16.94 11.10 -4.24
CA LYS A 215 -17.53 11.33 -5.57
C LYS A 215 -16.82 10.53 -6.67
N MET A 216 -15.50 10.38 -6.55
CA MET A 216 -14.71 9.56 -7.46
C MET A 216 -15.07 8.08 -7.35
N MET A 217 -15.29 7.56 -6.13
CA MET A 217 -15.78 6.22 -5.87
C MET A 217 -17.18 5.99 -6.47
N ASP A 218 -18.10 6.95 -6.31
CA ASP A 218 -19.45 6.85 -6.86
C ASP A 218 -19.43 6.76 -8.40
N ASP A 219 -18.67 7.62 -9.07
CA ASP A 219 -18.49 7.57 -10.53
C ASP A 219 -17.86 6.25 -10.98
N ALA A 220 -16.84 5.77 -10.25
CA ALA A 220 -16.18 4.51 -10.54
C ALA A 220 -17.12 3.30 -10.44
N MET A 221 -17.94 3.24 -9.38
CA MET A 221 -18.91 2.16 -9.18
C MET A 221 -19.93 2.14 -10.32
N ASN A 222 -20.53 3.30 -10.63
CA ASN A 222 -21.52 3.43 -11.70
C ASN A 222 -20.93 3.07 -13.07
N THR A 223 -19.73 3.56 -13.36
CA THR A 223 -19.04 3.27 -14.63
C THR A 223 -18.70 1.79 -14.76
N SER A 224 -18.23 1.15 -13.69
CA SER A 224 -17.92 -0.29 -13.68
C SER A 224 -19.18 -1.12 -13.92
N GLN A 225 -20.30 -0.75 -13.30
CA GLN A 225 -21.59 -1.40 -13.52
C GLN A 225 -22.08 -1.26 -14.97
N GLU A 226 -21.97 -0.06 -15.56
CA GLU A 226 -22.35 0.19 -16.95
C GLU A 226 -21.52 -0.66 -17.91
N MET A 227 -20.19 -0.68 -17.73
CA MET A 227 -19.27 -1.50 -18.54
C MET A 227 -19.65 -2.99 -18.50
N LEU A 228 -19.96 -3.51 -17.32
CA LEU A 228 -20.36 -4.92 -17.19
C LEU A 228 -21.74 -5.21 -17.77
N SER A 229 -22.65 -4.24 -17.77
CA SER A 229 -24.02 -4.44 -18.27
C SER A 229 -24.13 -4.35 -19.80
N GLN A 230 -23.18 -3.68 -20.46
CA GLN A 230 -23.14 -3.55 -21.93
C GLN A 230 -22.28 -4.63 -22.61
N ALA A 231 -21.59 -5.47 -21.82
CA ALA A 231 -20.67 -6.51 -22.29
C ALA A 231 -21.36 -7.77 -22.83
#